data_AF-A0A385FYR0-F1
#
_entry.id   AF-A0A385FYR0-F1
#
_cell.length_a   1.000
_cell.length_b   1.000
_cell.length_c   1.000
_cell.angle_alpha   90.00
_cell.angle_beta   90.00
_cell.angle_gamma   90.00
#
_symmetry.space_group_name_H-M   'P 1'
#
loop_
_entity.id
_entity.type
_entity.pdbx_description
1 polymer ?
#
loop_
_entity_poly.entity_id
_entity_poly.type
_entity_poly.pdbx_seq_one_letter_code
_entity_poly.pdbx_strand_id
1 'polypeptide(L)'
;MGNLEETSPSEASSPSPLATNAAPDETPASGPPTTELTTPEEIPSLGTPTPTPEPSAPDESASRPTETAENTTAPATPISSATPTGSLSITAPDEPVNLGSGAPTGVEGTISGTLGEVRVADTREAGTAAGWVASVSSAGFTASGGLSIPASALSYSAGDITAPGTAIYVPNEQGHLSGSATPVVTASEITGPNYATWNPTITLRIPVGTLAGEYSAIITHSVL
;
A
#
# COMPACT_ATOMS: atom_id res chain seq x y z
N MET A 1 7.81 -84.53 -9.99
CA MET A 1 8.67 -83.86 -11.01
C MET A 1 8.13 -82.44 -11.15
N GLY A 2 8.78 -81.35 -10.75
CA GLY A 2 9.98 -81.08 -9.94
C GLY A 2 9.68 -79.79 -9.16
N ASN A 3 10.04 -79.77 -7.88
CA ASN A 3 11.14 -78.99 -7.30
C ASN A 3 10.75 -77.57 -6.86
N LEU A 4 10.75 -77.44 -5.53
CA LEU A 4 10.90 -76.23 -4.74
C LEU A 4 12.32 -75.68 -4.94
N GLU A 5 12.48 -74.38 -5.13
CA GLU A 5 13.69 -73.65 -4.71
C GLU A 5 13.28 -72.30 -4.10
N GLU A 6 13.49 -72.20 -2.79
CA GLU A 6 13.75 -70.96 -2.06
C GLU A 6 15.07 -70.35 -2.52
N THR A 7 15.11 -69.02 -2.65
CA THR A 7 16.31 -68.24 -2.29
C THR A 7 15.87 -66.95 -1.59
N SER A 8 16.02 -66.93 -0.27
CA SER A 8 16.14 -65.70 0.55
C SER A 8 17.57 -65.11 0.41
N PRO A 9 18.02 -64.16 1.27
CA PRO A 9 17.95 -62.70 1.09
C PRO A 9 19.35 -62.02 1.07
N SER A 10 19.47 -60.78 0.58
CA SER A 10 20.58 -59.85 0.84
C SER A 10 20.23 -58.52 0.15
N GLU A 11 20.45 -57.31 0.66
CA GLU A 11 21.40 -56.87 1.66
C GLU A 11 20.90 -55.53 2.24
N ALA A 12 21.21 -55.29 3.50
CA ALA A 12 20.97 -54.04 4.19
C ALA A 12 21.86 -52.91 3.64
N SER A 13 21.32 -51.70 3.55
CA SER A 13 22.12 -50.47 3.62
C SER A 13 21.31 -49.40 4.34
N SER A 14 21.45 -49.43 5.66
CA SER A 14 21.15 -48.35 6.58
C SER A 14 22.47 -47.64 6.92
N PRO A 15 22.46 -46.53 7.65
CA PRO A 15 22.52 -45.15 7.18
C PRO A 15 23.95 -44.54 7.23
N SER A 16 24.22 -43.51 6.43
CA SER A 16 25.41 -42.67 6.63
C SER A 16 25.23 -41.75 7.87
N PRO A 17 26.19 -41.72 8.80
CA PRO A 17 26.15 -40.86 9.97
C PRO A 17 26.78 -39.48 9.74
N LEU A 18 26.15 -38.48 10.36
CA LEU A 18 26.71 -37.38 11.16
C LEU A 18 27.92 -36.61 10.60
N ALA A 19 27.66 -35.44 10.01
CA ALA A 19 28.61 -34.34 10.01
C ALA A 19 28.22 -33.33 11.11
N THR A 20 28.82 -33.51 12.28
CA THR A 20 28.94 -32.51 13.33
C THR A 20 29.75 -31.34 12.77
N ASN A 21 29.13 -30.19 12.55
CA ASN A 21 29.88 -28.95 12.40
C ASN A 21 29.84 -28.20 13.73
N ALA A 22 31.02 -28.11 14.34
CA ALA A 22 31.27 -27.47 15.60
C ALA A 22 31.01 -25.96 15.52
N ALA A 23 30.44 -25.43 16.60
CA ALA A 23 30.36 -24.00 16.86
C ALA A 23 31.76 -23.40 17.02
N PRO A 24 32.01 -22.18 16.51
CA PRO A 24 33.02 -21.31 17.09
C PRO A 24 32.45 -20.62 18.33
N ASP A 25 33.08 -20.94 19.46
CA ASP A 25 33.12 -20.16 20.69
C ASP A 25 33.86 -18.84 20.42
N GLU A 26 33.16 -17.70 20.49
CA GLU A 26 33.80 -16.38 20.69
C GLU A 26 32.97 -15.53 21.67
N THR A 27 33.46 -15.50 22.91
CA THR A 27 33.60 -14.39 23.86
C THR A 27 32.59 -13.22 23.83
N PRO A 28 31.99 -12.86 24.99
CA PRO A 28 31.11 -11.70 25.10
C PRO A 28 31.93 -10.41 25.25
N ALA A 29 31.64 -9.39 24.45
CA ALA A 29 32.16 -8.05 24.67
C ALA A 29 31.13 -6.95 24.36
N SER A 30 31.05 -6.04 25.33
CA SER A 30 30.57 -4.67 25.26
C SER A 30 29.06 -4.43 25.33
N GLY A 31 28.68 -3.73 26.40
CA GLY A 31 27.32 -3.42 26.79
C GLY A 31 26.61 -2.39 25.89
N PRO A 32 25.40 -1.95 26.29
CA PRO A 32 24.59 -1.08 25.47
C PRO A 32 25.27 0.29 25.29
N PRO A 33 25.21 0.89 24.10
CA PRO A 33 25.61 2.29 23.95
C PRO A 33 24.67 3.16 24.78
N THR A 34 25.24 3.87 25.75
CA THR A 34 24.62 5.03 26.40
C THR A 34 24.15 5.98 25.30
N THR A 35 22.84 6.17 25.18
CA THR A 35 22.28 7.23 24.34
C THR A 35 22.57 8.55 25.04
N GLU A 36 23.64 9.24 24.64
CA GLU A 36 23.86 10.63 25.00
C GLU A 36 22.73 11.47 24.39
N LEU A 37 22.00 12.15 25.27
CA LEU A 37 20.99 13.14 24.92
C LEU A 37 21.74 14.36 24.36
N THR A 38 21.90 14.43 23.04
CA THR A 38 22.48 15.62 22.40
C THR A 38 21.52 16.80 22.57
N THR A 39 22.02 17.82 23.26
CA THR A 39 21.51 19.19 23.37
C THR A 39 20.87 19.68 22.05
N PRO A 40 19.70 20.33 22.09
CA PRO A 40 19.12 20.96 20.91
C PRO A 40 20.02 22.10 20.41
N GLU A 41 20.31 22.05 19.11
CA GLU A 41 21.04 23.07 18.37
C GLU A 41 20.31 24.43 18.46
N GLU A 42 21.06 25.44 18.90
CA GLU A 42 20.63 26.82 19.01
C GLU A 42 20.24 27.37 17.62
N ILE A 43 18.99 27.82 17.47
CA ILE A 43 18.53 28.48 16.24
C ILE A 43 19.32 29.78 16.09
N PRO A 44 20.07 30.01 14.99
CA PRO A 44 20.76 31.27 14.79
C PRO A 44 19.74 32.41 14.69
N SER A 45 19.90 33.39 15.58
CA SER A 45 19.17 34.65 15.61
C SER A 45 19.27 35.35 14.24
N LEU A 46 18.12 35.65 13.61
CA LEU A 46 18.09 36.49 12.42
C LEU A 46 18.66 37.86 12.76
N GLY A 47 19.85 38.14 12.24
CA GLY A 47 20.47 39.45 12.30
C GLY A 47 19.54 40.52 11.74
N THR A 48 19.39 41.61 12.49
CA THR A 48 18.67 42.81 12.11
C THR A 48 19.26 43.36 10.80
N PRO A 49 18.46 43.69 9.78
CA PRO A 49 18.99 44.30 8.57
C PRO A 49 19.57 45.68 8.89
N THR A 50 20.84 45.86 8.52
CA THR A 50 21.56 47.14 8.51
C THR A 50 20.77 48.21 7.74
N PRO A 51 20.53 49.41 8.29
CA PRO A 51 19.89 50.49 7.55
C PRO A 51 20.82 50.98 6.42
N THR A 52 20.30 50.93 5.19
CA THR A 52 20.88 51.53 3.98
C THR A 52 21.08 53.04 4.17
N PRO A 53 22.21 53.62 3.69
CA PRO A 53 22.50 55.04 3.88
C PRO A 53 21.49 55.97 3.19
N GLU A 54 21.08 56.97 3.97
CA GLU A 54 20.24 58.12 3.62
C GLU A 54 20.89 58.96 2.49
N PRO A 55 20.24 59.14 1.32
CA PRO A 55 20.72 60.07 0.31
C PRO A 55 20.43 61.51 0.73
N SER A 56 21.49 62.32 0.79
CA SER A 56 21.44 63.75 1.07
C SER A 56 20.56 64.49 0.05
N ALA A 57 19.71 65.38 0.58
CA ALA A 57 18.80 66.22 -0.18
C ALA A 57 19.52 67.23 -1.09
N PRO A 58 18.98 67.54 -2.27
CA PRO A 58 19.06 68.85 -2.87
C PRO A 58 17.84 69.70 -2.49
N ASP A 59 18.12 70.94 -2.10
CA ASP A 59 17.15 72.01 -1.83
C ASP A 59 16.47 72.50 -3.14
N GLU A 60 15.34 73.17 -2.95
CA GLU A 60 14.67 74.12 -3.85
C GLU A 60 13.54 73.64 -4.78
N SER A 61 12.32 73.78 -4.23
CA SER A 61 11.15 74.42 -4.84
C SER A 61 10.70 73.99 -6.25
N ALA A 62 9.83 72.98 -6.31
CA ALA A 62 8.85 72.84 -7.38
C ALA A 62 7.52 72.34 -6.82
N SER A 63 6.43 73.01 -7.21
CA SER A 63 5.06 72.82 -6.72
C SER A 63 4.58 71.37 -6.84
N ARG A 64 4.21 70.74 -5.72
CA ARG A 64 3.66 69.37 -5.69
C ARG A 64 2.20 69.38 -6.17
N PRO A 65 1.84 68.72 -7.30
CA PRO A 65 0.44 68.39 -7.56
C PRO A 65 0.02 67.27 -6.60
N THR A 66 -1.20 67.34 -6.08
CA THR A 66 -1.81 66.27 -5.29
C THR A 66 -2.07 65.08 -6.19
N GLU A 67 -1.14 64.12 -6.23
CA GLU A 67 -1.38 62.83 -6.87
C GLU A 67 -2.18 61.95 -5.90
N THR A 68 -3.49 61.86 -6.16
CA THR A 68 -4.32 60.80 -5.60
C THR A 68 -3.78 59.48 -6.10
N ALA A 69 -3.10 58.72 -5.24
CA ALA A 69 -2.70 57.35 -5.56
C ALA A 69 -3.97 56.51 -5.76
N GLU A 70 -4.35 56.23 -7.00
CA GLU A 70 -5.39 55.27 -7.30
C GLU A 70 -4.84 53.86 -7.07
N ASN A 71 -5.31 53.21 -6.01
CA ASN A 71 -4.97 51.83 -5.71
C ASN A 71 -5.54 50.91 -6.80
N THR A 72 -4.78 50.67 -7.86
CA THR A 72 -5.19 49.80 -8.96
C THR A 72 -5.08 48.34 -8.52
N THR A 73 -6.23 47.70 -8.31
CA THR A 73 -6.32 46.26 -8.06
C THR A 73 -6.29 45.52 -9.40
N ALA A 74 -5.44 44.49 -9.51
CA ALA A 74 -5.38 43.64 -10.70
C ALA A 74 -6.74 42.95 -10.95
N PRO A 75 -7.18 42.80 -12.22
CA PRO A 75 -8.44 42.14 -12.52
C PRO A 75 -8.41 40.68 -12.05
N ALA A 76 -9.49 40.23 -11.40
CA ALA A 76 -9.64 38.84 -10.99
C ALA A 76 -9.70 37.93 -12.21
N THR A 77 -8.82 36.92 -12.27
CA THR A 77 -8.90 35.86 -13.28
C THR A 77 -10.01 34.89 -12.90
N PRO A 78 -11.10 34.77 -13.69
CA PRO A 78 -12.14 33.80 -13.38
C PRO A 78 -11.59 32.39 -13.55
N ILE A 79 -11.69 31.59 -12.50
CA ILE A 79 -11.39 30.15 -12.54
C ILE A 79 -12.71 29.46 -12.89
N SER A 80 -12.78 28.83 -14.06
CA SER A 80 -13.93 27.99 -14.43
C SER A 80 -13.54 26.53 -14.23
N SER A 81 -14.20 25.84 -13.30
CA SER A 81 -14.17 24.39 -13.22
C SER A 81 -15.37 23.84 -13.98
N ALA A 82 -15.12 23.14 -15.09
CA ALA A 82 -16.15 22.30 -15.70
C ALA A 82 -16.32 21.04 -14.83
N THR A 83 -17.55 20.71 -14.47
CA THR A 83 -17.83 19.40 -13.86
C THR A 83 -17.67 18.33 -14.95
N PRO A 84 -16.84 17.27 -14.74
CA PRO A 84 -16.80 16.16 -15.68
C PRO A 84 -18.20 15.59 -15.85
N THR A 85 -18.65 15.45 -17.09
CA THR A 85 -19.81 14.60 -17.41
C THR A 85 -19.37 13.13 -17.37
N GLY A 86 -20.25 12.24 -16.91
CA GLY A 86 -19.95 10.81 -16.70
C GLY A 86 -19.77 10.44 -15.22
N SER A 87 -19.43 9.17 -14.96
CA SER A 87 -19.23 8.62 -13.61
C SER A 87 -18.01 7.72 -13.53
N LEU A 88 -17.37 7.71 -12.36
CA LEU A 88 -16.36 6.73 -11.96
C LEU A 88 -16.96 5.82 -10.89
N SER A 89 -16.86 4.51 -11.08
CA SER A 89 -17.47 3.51 -10.20
C SER A 89 -16.61 2.25 -10.09
N ILE A 90 -16.75 1.55 -8.97
CA ILE A 90 -16.11 0.27 -8.71
C ILE A 90 -17.15 -0.72 -8.17
N THR A 91 -17.06 -1.97 -8.61
CA THR A 91 -17.87 -3.09 -8.12
C THR A 91 -16.97 -4.23 -7.68
N ALA A 92 -17.38 -4.95 -6.66
CA ALA A 92 -16.73 -6.15 -6.14
C ALA A 92 -17.80 -7.23 -5.87
N PRO A 93 -17.42 -8.49 -5.60
CA PRO A 93 -18.37 -9.54 -5.30
C PRO A 93 -19.17 -9.25 -4.03
N ASP A 94 -20.50 -9.40 -4.11
CA ASP A 94 -21.43 -9.13 -2.99
C ASP A 94 -21.63 -10.34 -2.07
N GLU A 95 -21.25 -11.54 -2.53
CA GLU A 95 -21.44 -12.81 -1.81
C GLU A 95 -20.19 -13.18 -1.00
N PRO A 96 -20.35 -13.85 0.16
CA PRO A 96 -19.22 -14.33 0.95
C PRO A 96 -18.33 -15.30 0.16
N VAL A 97 -17.03 -15.09 0.24
CA VAL A 97 -16.02 -15.91 -0.42
C VAL A 97 -15.28 -16.73 0.60
N ASN A 98 -15.21 -18.04 0.38
CA ASN A 98 -14.44 -18.94 1.24
C ASN A 98 -12.99 -19.02 0.78
N LEU A 99 -12.06 -18.50 1.59
CA LEU A 99 -10.62 -18.63 1.32
C LEU A 99 -10.08 -20.03 1.62
N GLY A 100 -10.83 -20.85 2.36
CA GLY A 100 -10.47 -22.21 2.73
C GLY A 100 -10.27 -22.38 4.24
N SER A 101 -9.62 -23.49 4.60
CA SER A 101 -9.30 -23.84 5.98
C SER A 101 -7.79 -24.07 6.14
N GLY A 102 -7.25 -23.73 7.29
CA GLY A 102 -5.83 -23.90 7.61
C GLY A 102 -5.61 -23.84 9.12
N ALA A 103 -4.47 -24.37 9.56
CA ALA A 103 -4.10 -24.39 10.98
C ALA A 103 -2.59 -24.10 11.13
N PRO A 104 -2.18 -23.33 12.14
CA PRO A 104 -0.78 -23.17 12.47
C PRO A 104 -0.26 -24.44 13.18
N THR A 105 0.52 -25.28 12.50
CA THR A 105 1.10 -26.51 13.07
C THR A 105 2.45 -26.25 13.75
N GLY A 106 2.46 -25.38 14.76
CA GLY A 106 3.69 -24.95 15.46
C GLY A 106 4.53 -23.90 14.74
N VAL A 107 4.15 -23.56 13.50
CA VAL A 107 4.63 -22.43 12.71
C VAL A 107 3.44 -21.67 12.13
N GLU A 108 3.65 -20.52 11.52
CA GLU A 108 2.58 -19.77 10.85
C GLU A 108 1.94 -20.62 9.74
N GLY A 109 0.60 -20.59 9.68
CA GLY A 109 -0.15 -21.19 8.58
C GLY A 109 -0.38 -20.19 7.45
N THR A 110 -0.71 -20.67 6.26
CA THR A 110 -1.13 -19.81 5.15
C THR A 110 -2.37 -20.40 4.47
N ILE A 111 -3.35 -19.53 4.18
CA ILE A 111 -4.53 -19.82 3.37
C ILE A 111 -4.56 -18.80 2.23
N SER A 112 -4.90 -19.21 1.02
CA SER A 112 -5.08 -18.30 -0.11
C SER A 112 -6.30 -18.66 -0.95
N GLY A 113 -6.95 -17.63 -1.49
CA GLY A 113 -8.11 -17.78 -2.36
C GLY A 113 -8.37 -16.52 -3.18
N THR A 114 -9.08 -16.68 -4.28
CA THR A 114 -9.49 -15.56 -5.14
C THR A 114 -10.78 -14.93 -4.60
N LEU A 115 -10.85 -13.60 -4.54
CA LEU A 115 -12.05 -12.89 -4.08
C LEU A 115 -13.18 -12.93 -5.12
N GLY A 116 -12.86 -13.05 -6.41
CA GLY A 116 -13.82 -12.88 -7.51
C GLY A 116 -13.62 -11.55 -8.23
N GLU A 117 -14.40 -11.31 -9.28
CA GLU A 117 -14.17 -10.16 -10.17
C GLU A 117 -14.41 -8.81 -9.47
N VAL A 118 -13.39 -7.96 -9.51
CA VAL A 118 -13.47 -6.54 -9.20
C VAL A 118 -13.41 -5.76 -10.51
N ARG A 119 -14.27 -4.75 -10.66
CA ARG A 119 -14.39 -3.98 -11.89
C ARG A 119 -14.45 -2.49 -11.60
N VAL A 120 -13.62 -1.71 -12.29
CA VAL A 120 -13.75 -0.25 -12.37
C VAL A 120 -14.35 0.11 -13.72
N ALA A 121 -15.35 1.00 -13.71
CA ALA A 121 -15.91 1.62 -14.90
C ALA A 121 -15.79 3.15 -14.80
N ASP A 122 -15.14 3.71 -15.81
CA ASP A 122 -14.93 5.14 -15.95
C ASP A 122 -15.60 5.61 -17.24
N THR A 123 -16.68 6.37 -17.10
CA THR A 123 -17.44 6.95 -18.21
C THR A 123 -17.23 8.45 -18.31
N ARG A 124 -16.22 9.00 -17.62
CA ARG A 124 -15.89 10.42 -17.69
C ARG A 124 -15.41 10.78 -19.09
N GLU A 125 -15.79 11.96 -19.57
CA GLU A 125 -15.43 12.43 -20.91
C GLU A 125 -13.92 12.56 -21.14
N ALA A 126 -13.52 12.35 -22.40
CA ALA A 126 -12.14 12.50 -22.85
C ALA A 126 -11.61 13.92 -22.53
N GLY A 127 -10.41 13.99 -21.94
CA GLY A 127 -9.78 15.26 -21.54
C GLY A 127 -10.06 15.71 -20.10
N THR A 128 -10.97 15.03 -19.38
CA THR A 128 -11.16 15.27 -17.93
C THR A 128 -10.71 14.09 -17.06
N ALA A 129 -10.62 12.88 -17.62
CA ALA A 129 -10.08 11.71 -16.95
C ALA A 129 -8.54 11.78 -16.88
N ALA A 130 -8.00 12.25 -15.75
CA ALA A 130 -6.56 12.29 -15.49
C ALA A 130 -5.96 10.90 -15.13
N GLY A 131 -6.82 9.90 -14.96
CA GLY A 131 -6.48 8.61 -14.34
C GLY A 131 -7.50 8.25 -13.26
N TRP A 132 -7.32 7.09 -12.66
CA TRP A 132 -8.02 6.70 -11.43
C TRP A 132 -7.14 5.77 -10.59
N VAL A 133 -7.39 5.74 -9.29
CA VAL A 133 -6.72 4.84 -8.34
C VAL A 133 -7.77 4.00 -7.63
N ALA A 134 -7.76 2.70 -7.89
CA ALA A 134 -8.52 1.75 -7.09
C ALA A 134 -7.71 1.39 -5.84
N SER A 135 -8.37 1.41 -4.69
CA SER A 135 -7.75 1.11 -3.39
C SER A 135 -8.52 0.01 -2.64
N VAL A 136 -7.83 -0.67 -1.74
CA VAL A 136 -8.39 -1.70 -0.87
C VAL A 136 -8.11 -1.40 0.60
N SER A 137 -9.03 -1.78 1.49
CA SER A 137 -8.81 -1.82 2.94
C SER A 137 -9.49 -3.01 3.61
N SER A 138 -9.00 -3.40 4.79
CA SER A 138 -9.65 -4.38 5.65
C SER A 138 -9.24 -4.16 7.11
N ALA A 139 -10.16 -4.42 8.04
CA ALA A 139 -9.85 -4.41 9.47
C ALA A 139 -9.17 -5.72 9.96
N GLY A 140 -9.07 -6.73 9.09
CA GLY A 140 -8.64 -8.08 9.46
C GLY A 140 -9.82 -9.01 9.70
N PHE A 141 -9.50 -10.23 10.13
CA PHE A 141 -10.47 -11.29 10.39
C PHE A 141 -10.91 -11.28 11.85
N THR A 142 -12.19 -11.53 12.08
CA THR A 142 -12.76 -11.68 13.43
C THR A 142 -13.58 -12.97 13.53
N ALA A 143 -13.65 -13.52 14.74
CA ALA A 143 -14.46 -14.69 15.07
C ALA A 143 -15.25 -14.45 16.36
N SER A 144 -16.19 -15.35 16.64
CA SER A 144 -16.96 -15.33 17.89
C SER A 144 -16.05 -15.36 19.12
N GLY A 145 -16.47 -14.70 20.20
CA GLY A 145 -15.67 -14.64 21.44
C GLY A 145 -14.54 -13.60 21.42
N GLY A 146 -14.50 -12.70 20.43
CA GLY A 146 -13.54 -11.60 20.38
C GLY A 146 -12.17 -11.98 19.83
N LEU A 147 -12.06 -13.16 19.23
CA LEU A 147 -10.83 -13.61 18.57
C LEU A 147 -10.64 -12.83 17.26
N SER A 148 -9.40 -12.48 16.94
CA SER A 148 -9.08 -11.74 15.72
C SER A 148 -7.73 -12.15 15.13
N ILE A 149 -7.60 -11.93 13.83
CA ILE A 149 -6.34 -11.96 13.10
C ILE A 149 -6.19 -10.57 12.45
N PRO A 150 -5.09 -9.84 12.69
CA PRO A 150 -4.96 -8.46 12.26
C PRO A 150 -4.91 -8.33 10.73
N ALA A 151 -5.30 -7.17 10.21
CA ALA A 151 -5.21 -6.85 8.78
C ALA A 151 -3.79 -7.00 8.20
N SER A 152 -2.76 -6.79 9.03
CA SER A 152 -1.37 -6.97 8.62
C SER A 152 -1.00 -8.41 8.27
N ALA A 153 -1.84 -9.38 8.63
CA ALA A 153 -1.68 -10.78 8.23
C ALA A 153 -2.30 -11.09 6.86
N LEU A 154 -2.96 -10.11 6.23
CA LEU A 154 -3.56 -10.23 4.90
C LEU A 154 -2.69 -9.58 3.85
N SER A 155 -2.43 -10.31 2.77
CA SER A 155 -1.84 -9.77 1.54
C SER A 155 -2.89 -9.75 0.43
N TYR A 156 -2.77 -8.78 -0.47
CA TYR A 156 -3.64 -8.60 -1.62
C TYR A 156 -2.81 -8.56 -2.89
N SER A 157 -3.17 -9.43 -3.83
CA SER A 157 -2.61 -9.43 -5.18
C SER A 157 -3.71 -9.10 -6.18
N ALA A 158 -3.51 -8.08 -7.03
CA ALA A 158 -4.51 -7.74 -8.03
C ALA A 158 -4.60 -8.80 -9.13
N GLY A 159 -3.46 -9.42 -9.45
CA GLY A 159 -3.33 -10.37 -10.56
C GLY A 159 -3.37 -9.67 -11.92
N ASP A 160 -3.76 -10.43 -12.95
CA ASP A 160 -3.88 -9.91 -14.31
C ASP A 160 -5.06 -8.95 -14.44
N ILE A 161 -4.81 -7.80 -15.06
CA ILE A 161 -5.85 -6.80 -15.36
C ILE A 161 -6.30 -6.99 -16.80
N THR A 162 -7.60 -7.24 -16.98
CA THR A 162 -8.25 -7.28 -18.29
C THR A 162 -8.94 -5.94 -18.55
N ALA A 163 -8.55 -5.25 -19.60
CA ALA A 163 -9.13 -3.97 -20.01
C ALA A 163 -8.98 -3.78 -21.52
N PRO A 164 -10.05 -3.52 -22.29
CA PRO A 164 -9.91 -3.10 -23.67
C PRO A 164 -9.57 -1.62 -23.76
N GLY A 165 -8.70 -1.25 -24.70
CA GLY A 165 -8.40 0.15 -25.00
C GLY A 165 -6.94 0.54 -24.78
N THR A 166 -6.70 1.85 -24.65
CA THR A 166 -5.38 2.49 -24.73
C THR A 166 -4.85 3.05 -23.41
N ALA A 167 -5.49 2.73 -22.28
CA ALA A 167 -5.01 3.16 -20.97
C ALA A 167 -3.92 2.22 -20.45
N ILE A 168 -3.06 2.75 -19.58
CA ILE A 168 -2.08 1.96 -18.85
C ILE A 168 -2.67 1.62 -17.49
N TYR A 169 -2.69 0.34 -17.15
CA TYR A 169 -3.13 -0.16 -15.85
C TYR A 169 -1.96 -0.83 -15.14
N VAL A 170 -1.63 -0.32 -13.95
CA VAL A 170 -0.52 -0.83 -13.14
C VAL A 170 -1.09 -1.50 -11.89
N PRO A 171 -0.91 -2.82 -11.72
CA PRO A 171 -1.24 -3.50 -10.46
C PRO A 171 -0.21 -3.13 -9.38
N ASN A 172 -0.70 -2.90 -8.16
CA ASN A 172 0.10 -2.58 -6.99
C ASN A 172 -0.13 -3.63 -5.90
N GLU A 173 0.78 -4.60 -5.82
CA GLU A 173 0.72 -5.70 -4.87
C GLU A 173 0.89 -5.22 -3.42
N GLN A 174 0.01 -5.66 -2.53
CA GLN A 174 0.06 -5.31 -1.11
C GLN A 174 0.50 -6.50 -0.28
N GLY A 175 1.70 -6.42 0.31
CA GLY A 175 2.21 -7.46 1.21
C GLY A 175 1.46 -7.51 2.55
N HIS A 176 0.81 -6.42 2.94
CA HIS A 176 -0.03 -6.34 4.14
C HIS A 176 -1.18 -5.35 3.90
N LEU A 177 -2.36 -5.65 4.43
CA LEU A 177 -3.50 -4.72 4.44
C LEU A 177 -3.56 -3.92 5.74
N SER A 178 -4.36 -2.88 5.72
CA SER A 178 -4.69 -2.07 6.89
C SER A 178 -6.16 -1.61 6.83
N GLY A 179 -6.63 -1.02 7.92
CA GLY A 179 -7.95 -0.39 7.98
C GLY A 179 -8.08 0.86 7.08
N SER A 180 -6.98 1.32 6.49
CA SER A 180 -6.94 2.47 5.58
C SER A 180 -6.83 2.01 4.13
N ALA A 181 -7.44 2.78 3.23
CA ALA A 181 -7.38 2.52 1.79
C ALA A 181 -5.94 2.58 1.27
N THR A 182 -5.51 1.52 0.60
CA THR A 182 -4.19 1.38 -0.02
C THR A 182 -4.33 1.12 -1.52
N PRO A 183 -3.56 1.80 -2.40
CA PRO A 183 -3.68 1.63 -3.84
C PRO A 183 -3.39 0.19 -4.29
N VAL A 184 -4.24 -0.38 -5.14
CA VAL A 184 -4.09 -1.74 -5.69
C VAL A 184 -4.08 -1.78 -7.21
N VAL A 185 -4.72 -0.81 -7.87
CA VAL A 185 -4.63 -0.62 -9.33
C VAL A 185 -4.63 0.86 -9.62
N THR A 186 -3.69 1.30 -10.45
CA THR A 186 -3.63 2.68 -10.94
C THR A 186 -3.84 2.68 -12.45
N ALA A 187 -4.74 3.53 -12.93
CA ALA A 187 -4.94 3.78 -14.35
C ALA A 187 -4.41 5.16 -14.74
N SER A 188 -3.66 5.21 -15.83
CA SER A 188 -3.10 6.44 -16.41
C SER A 188 -3.22 6.42 -17.93
N GLU A 189 -2.93 7.55 -18.57
CA GLU A 189 -2.98 7.70 -20.04
C GLU A 189 -4.35 7.33 -20.65
N ILE A 190 -5.41 7.60 -19.90
CA ILE A 190 -6.79 7.30 -20.28
C ILE A 190 -7.22 8.21 -21.44
N THR A 191 -7.75 7.61 -22.50
CA THR A 191 -8.42 8.34 -23.58
C THR A 191 -9.88 7.91 -23.67
N GLY A 192 -10.78 8.77 -23.20
CA GLY A 192 -12.21 8.53 -23.19
C GLY A 192 -12.66 7.45 -22.19
N PRO A 193 -13.91 6.97 -22.32
CA PRO A 193 -14.47 5.94 -21.45
C PRO A 193 -13.64 4.66 -21.46
N ASN A 194 -13.45 4.06 -20.29
CA ASN A 194 -12.65 2.85 -20.11
C ASN A 194 -13.19 1.98 -18.97
N TYR A 195 -12.75 0.73 -18.92
CA TYR A 195 -13.00 -0.15 -17.80
C TYR A 195 -11.83 -1.10 -17.59
N ALA A 196 -11.65 -1.55 -16.35
CA ALA A 196 -10.69 -2.58 -15.99
C ALA A 196 -11.35 -3.60 -15.08
N THR A 197 -11.05 -4.87 -15.29
CA THR A 197 -11.49 -6.00 -14.48
C THR A 197 -10.30 -6.81 -14.03
N TRP A 198 -10.28 -7.26 -12.78
CA TRP A 198 -9.27 -8.18 -12.25
C TRP A 198 -9.88 -9.10 -11.21
N ASN A 199 -9.23 -10.22 -10.90
CA ASN A 199 -9.68 -11.17 -9.89
C ASN A 199 -8.59 -11.34 -8.83
N PRO A 200 -8.68 -10.61 -7.70
CA PRO A 200 -7.58 -10.53 -6.77
C PRO A 200 -7.43 -11.82 -5.94
N THR A 201 -6.19 -12.17 -5.65
CA THR A 201 -5.86 -13.24 -4.71
C THR A 201 -5.60 -12.65 -3.33
N ILE A 202 -6.33 -13.14 -2.33
CA ILE A 202 -6.12 -12.82 -0.93
C ILE A 202 -5.30 -13.94 -0.30
N THR A 203 -4.25 -13.58 0.42
CA THR A 203 -3.46 -14.53 1.20
C THR A 203 -3.54 -14.14 2.68
N LEU A 204 -3.99 -15.06 3.51
CA LEU A 204 -4.05 -14.94 4.96
C LEU A 204 -2.91 -15.75 5.57
N ARG A 205 -2.01 -15.06 6.28
CA ARG A 205 -1.04 -15.67 7.18
C ARG A 205 -1.71 -15.85 8.54
N ILE A 206 -1.83 -17.08 9.00
CA ILE A 206 -2.40 -17.42 10.31
C ILE A 206 -1.29 -17.40 11.36
N PRO A 207 -1.32 -16.46 12.34
CA PRO A 207 -0.33 -16.41 13.40
C PRO A 207 -0.26 -17.70 14.20
N VAL A 208 0.92 -17.97 14.78
CA VAL A 208 1.06 -19.05 15.76
C VAL A 208 0.15 -18.79 16.97
N GLY A 209 -0.52 -19.84 17.46
CA GLY A 209 -1.43 -19.73 18.60
C GLY A 209 -2.83 -19.20 18.26
N THR A 210 -3.16 -18.95 16.99
CA THR A 210 -4.55 -18.73 16.58
C THR A 210 -5.41 -19.92 16.99
N LEU A 211 -6.51 -19.64 17.69
CA LEU A 211 -7.45 -20.68 18.14
C LEU A 211 -8.31 -21.15 16.98
N ALA A 212 -8.74 -22.41 17.03
CA ALA A 212 -9.65 -22.96 16.03
C ALA A 212 -11.00 -22.23 16.09
N GLY A 213 -11.51 -21.83 14.92
CA GLY A 213 -12.79 -21.15 14.79
C GLY A 213 -13.05 -20.71 13.36
N GLU A 214 -14.29 -20.26 13.11
CA GLU A 214 -14.66 -19.64 11.85
C GLU A 214 -14.37 -18.15 11.92
N TYR A 215 -13.52 -17.67 11.03
CA TYR A 215 -13.11 -16.29 10.94
C TYR A 215 -13.72 -15.66 9.68
N SER A 216 -14.18 -14.41 9.80
CA SER A 216 -14.70 -13.62 8.68
C SER A 216 -14.10 -12.22 8.66
N ALA A 217 -14.01 -11.64 7.46
CA ALA A 217 -13.52 -10.28 7.25
C ALA A 217 -14.35 -9.58 6.17
N ILE A 218 -14.32 -8.25 6.20
CA ILE A 218 -14.82 -7.40 5.13
C ILE A 218 -13.59 -6.79 4.44
N ILE A 219 -13.58 -6.89 3.11
CA ILE A 219 -12.60 -6.22 2.24
C ILE A 219 -13.37 -5.15 1.48
N THR A 220 -12.93 -3.90 1.59
CA THR A 220 -13.59 -2.76 0.97
C THR A 220 -12.75 -2.26 -0.20
N HIS A 221 -13.37 -2.17 -1.38
CA HIS A 221 -12.78 -1.54 -2.55
C HIS A 221 -13.34 -0.13 -2.74
N SER A 222 -12.48 0.80 -3.14
CA SER A 222 -12.87 2.18 -3.48
C SER A 222 -12.10 2.64 -4.72
N VAL A 223 -12.59 3.71 -5.36
CA VAL A 223 -11.95 4.31 -6.53
C VAL A 223 -12.04 5.82 -6.46
N LEU A 224 -10.98 6.51 -6.87
CA LEU A 224 -10.87 7.97 -6.92
C LEU A 224 -10.20 8.43 -8.22
#